data_AF-A0A0F9LPB1-F1
#
_entry.id   AF-A0A0F9LPB1-F1
#
_cell.length_a   1.000
_cell.length_b   1.000
_cell.length_c   1.000
_cell.angle_alpha   90.00
_cell.angle_beta   90.00
_cell.angle_gamma   90.00
#
_symmetry.space_group_name_H-M   'P 1'
#
loop_
_entity.id
_entity.type
_entity.pdbx_description
1 polymer ?
#
loop_
_entity_poly.entity_id
_entity_poly.type
_entity_poly.pdbx_seq_one_letter_code
_entity_poly.pdbx_strand_id
1 'polypeptide(L)' 'MTQQEILRTYEQICLDKLKDIGISTSAEWSAAMGYKNANGLAKIIKRINSSMPYKLKVYYDKRPRRYEAL' A
#
# COMPACT_ATOMS: atom_id res chain seq x y z
N MET A 1 -27.46 -12.32 -3.32
CA MET A 1 -26.66 -11.10 -3.20
C MET A 1 -25.63 -11.12 -4.32
N THR A 2 -25.79 -10.30 -5.35
CA THR A 2 -24.82 -10.21 -6.45
C THR A 2 -23.58 -9.52 -5.93
N GLN A 3 -22.46 -10.25 -5.85
CA GLN A 3 -21.16 -9.64 -5.59
C GLN A 3 -20.89 -8.69 -6.76
N GLN A 4 -21.01 -7.38 -6.52
CA GLN A 4 -20.57 -6.39 -7.49
C GLN A 4 -19.05 -6.52 -7.61
N GLU A 5 -18.57 -7.03 -8.74
CA GLU A 5 -17.15 -7.00 -9.09
C GLU A 5 -16.75 -5.54 -9.31
N ILE A 6 -16.42 -4.84 -8.23
CA ILE A 6 -15.81 -3.52 -8.32
C ILE A 6 -14.44 -3.71 -8.95
N LEU A 7 -14.29 -3.30 -10.21
CA LEU A 7 -13.01 -3.23 -10.89
C LEU A 7 -12.09 -2.33 -10.06
N ARG A 8 -11.10 -2.94 -9.40
CA ARG A 8 -10.12 -2.24 -8.58
C ARG A 8 -8.82 -2.08 -9.34
N THR A 9 -8.22 -0.90 -9.26
CA THR A 9 -6.86 -0.71 -9.75
C THR A 9 -5.88 -1.43 -8.82
N TYR A 10 -4.70 -1.77 -9.33
CA TYR A 10 -3.69 -2.43 -8.51
C TYR A 10 -3.28 -1.59 -7.28
N GLU A 11 -3.28 -0.27 -7.41
CA GLU A 11 -3.05 0.67 -6.32
C GLU A 11 -4.11 0.55 -5.22
N GLN A 12 -5.38 0.37 -5.59
CA GLN A 12 -6.47 0.17 -4.63
C GLN A 12 -6.33 -1.18 -3.91
N ILE A 13 -5.97 -2.24 -4.63
CA ILE A 13 -5.69 -3.55 -4.01
C ILE A 13 -4.53 -3.45 -3.01
N CYS A 14 -3.47 -2.72 -3.36
CA CYS A 14 -2.35 -2.49 -2.45
C CYS A 14 -2.78 -1.71 -1.20
N LEU A 15 -3.61 -0.68 -1.35
CA LEU A 15 -4.15 0.11 -0.23
C LEU A 15 -5.08 -0.72 0.66
N ASP A 16 -5.95 -1.54 0.08
CA ASP A 16 -6.81 -2.46 0.81
C ASP A 16 -5.97 -3.43 1.64
N LYS A 17 -4.89 -3.95 1.05
CA LYS A 17 -3.97 -4.83 1.78
C LYS A 17 -3.21 -4.09 2.89
N LEU A 18 -2.81 -2.84 2.65
CA LEU A 18 -2.18 -2.01 3.67
C LEU A 18 -3.14 -1.73 4.83
N LYS A 19 -4.43 -1.52 4.53
CA LYS A 19 -5.48 -1.34 5.55
C LYS A 19 -5.68 -2.60 6.39
N ASP A 20 -5.61 -3.78 5.77
CA ASP A 20 -5.71 -5.09 6.44
C ASP A 20 -4.53 -5.36 7.39
N ILE A 21 -3.30 -5.03 6.99
CA ILE A 21 -2.09 -5.26 7.82
C ILE A 21 -1.78 -4.11 8.79
N GLY A 22 -2.42 -2.95 8.62
CA GLY A 22 -2.17 -1.75 9.40
C GLY A 22 -0.84 -1.06 9.08
N ILE A 23 -0.30 -0.31 10.05
CA ILE A 23 0.93 0.47 9.88
C ILE A 23 2.10 -0.47 9.63
N SER A 24 2.72 -0.36 8.45
CA SER A 24 3.81 -1.26 8.04
C SER A 24 4.89 -0.55 7.24
N THR A 25 6.07 -1.16 7.18
CA THR A 25 7.17 -0.71 6.31
C THR A 25 6.92 -1.14 4.86
N SER A 26 7.63 -0.53 3.91
CA SER A 26 7.53 -0.95 2.49
C SER A 26 7.88 -2.42 2.28
N ALA A 27 8.82 -2.96 3.08
CA ALA A 27 9.24 -4.35 2.98
C ALA A 27 8.14 -5.31 3.47
N GLU A 28 7.54 -5.02 4.63
CA GLU A 28 6.43 -5.80 5.18
C GLU A 28 5.20 -5.75 4.26
N TRP A 29 4.87 -4.56 3.75
CA TRP A 29 3.77 -4.40 2.80
C TRP A 29 4.04 -5.17 1.49
N SER A 30 5.27 -5.12 0.98
CA SER A 30 5.68 -5.87 -0.22
C SER A 30 5.58 -7.38 -0.01
N ALA A 31 6.02 -7.87 1.16
CA ALA A 31 5.89 -9.27 1.54
C ALA A 31 4.43 -9.71 1.69
N ALA A 32 3.57 -8.87 2.29
CA ALA A 32 2.14 -9.13 2.43
C ALA A 32 1.39 -9.20 1.09
N MET A 33 1.93 -8.55 0.06
CA MET A 33 1.46 -8.64 -1.34
C MET A 33 2.05 -9.83 -2.11
N GLY A 34 2.92 -10.62 -1.50
CA GLY A 34 3.56 -11.80 -2.11
C GLY A 34 4.83 -11.51 -2.92
N TYR A 35 5.39 -10.30 -2.85
CA TYR A 35 6.66 -10.00 -3.50
C TYR A 35 7.83 -10.60 -2.73
N LYS A 36 8.77 -11.22 -3.47
CA LYS A 36 10.03 -11.74 -2.90
C LYS A 36 11.04 -10.65 -2.53
N ASN A 37 10.90 -9.45 -3.09
CA ASN A 37 11.81 -8.33 -2.87
C ASN A 37 11.10 -7.23 -2.08
N ALA A 38 11.79 -6.67 -1.09
CA ALA A 38 11.35 -5.53 -0.28
C ALA A 38 11.01 -4.27 -1.11
N ASN A 39 11.58 -4.14 -2.31
CA ASN A 39 11.36 -3.01 -3.22
C ASN A 39 10.23 -3.24 -4.24
N GLY A 40 9.51 -4.37 -4.18
CA GLY A 40 8.45 -4.72 -5.14
C GLY A 40 7.37 -3.65 -5.28
N LEU A 41 7.05 -2.95 -4.18
CA LEU A 41 6.04 -1.90 -4.15
C LEU A 41 6.58 -0.48 -4.34
N ALA A 42 7.89 -0.25 -4.50
CA ALA A 42 8.45 1.12 -4.51
C ALA A 42 7.82 2.03 -5.58
N LYS A 43 7.59 1.50 -6.79
CA LYS A 43 6.93 2.23 -7.89
C LYS A 43 5.45 2.51 -7.58
N ILE A 44 4.76 1.56 -6.95
CA ILE A 44 3.34 1.66 -6.59
C ILE A 44 3.16 2.68 -5.47
N ILE A 45 3.99 2.63 -4.43
CA ILE A 45 4.01 3.62 -3.34
C ILE A 45 4.19 5.02 -3.90
N LYS A 46 5.17 5.22 -4.81
CA LYS A 46 5.39 6.52 -5.44
C LYS A 46 4.15 6.98 -6.23
N ARG A 47 3.53 6.07 -7.00
CA ARG A 47 2.33 6.37 -7.79
C ARG A 47 1.15 6.73 -6.89
N ILE A 48 0.86 5.94 -5.85
CA ILE A 48 -0.20 6.22 -4.87
C ILE A 48 0.03 7.58 -4.22
N ASN A 49 1.24 7.86 -3.77
CA ASN A 49 1.55 9.13 -3.12
C ASN A 49 1.41 10.33 -4.07
N SER A 50 1.55 10.14 -5.38
CA SER A 50 1.36 11.20 -6.39
C SER A 50 -0.08 11.34 -6.85
N SER A 51 -0.82 10.24 -7.07
CA SER A 51 -2.18 10.27 -7.63
C SER A 51 -3.28 10.32 -6.56
N MET A 52 -3.02 9.76 -5.38
CA MET A 52 -3.96 9.64 -4.27
C MET A 52 -3.26 9.92 -2.93
N PRO A 53 -2.61 11.09 -2.76
CA PRO A 53 -1.87 11.41 -1.54
C PRO A 53 -2.75 11.34 -0.27
N TYR A 54 -4.04 11.62 -0.39
CA TYR A 54 -5.00 11.59 0.70
C TYR A 54 -5.38 10.17 1.18
N LYS A 55 -4.96 9.11 0.47
CA LYS A 55 -5.22 7.71 0.85
C LYS A 55 -4.03 7.01 1.51
N LEU A 56 -2.87 7.66 1.54
CA LEU A 56 -1.64 7.07 2.04
C LEU A 56 -0.94 8.06 2.98
N LYS A 57 -0.88 7.71 4.25
CA LYS A 57 -0.07 8.43 5.23
C LYS A 57 1.33 7.85 5.27
N VAL A 58 2.32 8.72 5.17
CA VAL A 58 3.74 8.37 5.23
C VAL A 58 4.35 8.94 6.51
N TYR A 59 4.93 8.07 7.32
CA TYR A 59 5.62 8.42 8.55
C TYR A 59 7.10 8.69 8.25
N TYR A 60 7.46 9.98 8.28
CA TYR A 60 8.82 10.45 7.96
C TYR A 60 9.76 10.53 9.18
N ASP A 61 9.21 10.38 10.38
CA ASP A 61 9.89 10.52 11.67
C ASP A 61 10.85 9.37 11.98
N LYS A 62 10.65 8.19 11.39
CA LYS A 62 11.47 7.00 11.65
C LYS A 62 11.93 6.30 10.36
N ARG A 63 13.12 5.69 10.43
CA ARG A 63 13.63 4.77 9.40
C ARG A 63 13.60 3.34 9.93
N PRO A 64 13.17 2.34 9.13
CA PRO A 64 12.58 2.46 7.79
C PRO A 64 11.23 3.22 7.82
N ARG A 65 10.89 3.90 6.72
CA ARG A 65 9.63 4.65 6.60
C ARG A 65 8.46 3.69 6.78
N ARG A 66 7.42 4.16 7.47
CA ARG A 66 6.17 3.42 7.68
C ARG A 66 5.03 4.07 6.91
N TYR A 67 4.05 3.26 6.57
CA TYR A 67 2.93 3.58 5.71
C TYR A 67 1.64 3.11 6.38
N GLU A 68 0.59 3.90 6.23
CA GLU A 68 -0.77 3.59 6.70
C GLU A 68 -1.76 4.00 5.62
N ALA A 69 -2.75 3.15 5.35
CA ALA A 69 -3.87 3.48 4.47
C ALA A 69 -4.91 4.30 5.26
N LEU A 70 -5.35 5.42 4.68
CA LEU A 70 -6.38 6.31 5.24
C LEU A 70 -7.78 5.99 4.71
#